data_AF-A0A7K1DQU4-F1
#
_entry.id   AF-A0A7K1DQU4-F1
#
_cell.length_a   1.000
_cell.length_b   1.000
_cell.length_c   1.000
_cell.angle_alpha   90.00
_cell.angle_beta   90.00
_cell.angle_gamma   90.00
#
_symmetry.space_group_name_H-M   'P 1'
#
loop_
_entity.id
_entity.type
_entity.pdbx_description
1 polymer ?
#
loop_
_entity_poly.entity_id
_entity_poly.type
_entity_poly.pdbx_seq_one_letter_code
_entity_poly.pdbx_strand_id
1 'polypeptide(L)'
;HMRHHAYTNDSSRDPDHFSDGSKHELLVKMQGITMVNMFLPFFALVPKTRIVLPKSMLGIFDIAGGSKKEGLAQVRFWLITHVVLIGSMFFGLGWQALALWYIPARLQFAYLIFVFAWYPHHPAGETTRYRHTRVAVFRGSGLIIRGHDHHAMHHMFPRVPHYRLRALWNDVAQDMVAKGVRAEGRATAATQPVVW
;
A
#
# COMPACT_ATOMS: atom_id res chain seq x y z
N HIS A 1 -5.81 11.13 -7.69
CA HIS A 1 -5.78 11.40 -6.23
C HIS A 1 -7.18 11.55 -5.64
N MET A 2 -7.94 12.63 -5.93
CA MET A 2 -9.29 12.81 -5.34
C MET A 2 -10.26 11.63 -5.55
N ARG A 3 -10.27 10.99 -6.73
CA ARG A 3 -11.09 9.80 -6.98
C ARG A 3 -10.61 8.56 -6.23
N HIS A 4 -9.31 8.44 -5.98
CA HIS A 4 -8.71 7.29 -5.32
C HIS A 4 -9.02 7.28 -3.82
N HIS A 5 -9.08 8.45 -3.18
CA HIS A 5 -9.42 8.58 -1.76
C HIS A 5 -10.90 8.91 -1.48
N ALA A 6 -11.75 8.91 -2.51
CA ALA A 6 -13.17 9.22 -2.37
C ALA A 6 -13.91 8.20 -1.49
N TYR A 7 -13.40 6.97 -1.42
CA TYR A 7 -14.00 5.86 -0.68
C TYR A 7 -13.02 5.24 0.31
N THR A 8 -12.13 6.05 0.89
CA THR A 8 -11.07 5.54 1.78
C THR A 8 -11.61 4.59 2.85
N ASN A 9 -10.98 3.42 2.98
CA ASN A 9 -11.32 2.29 3.84
C ASN A 9 -12.68 1.63 3.58
N ASP A 10 -13.32 1.87 2.42
CA ASP A 10 -14.52 1.14 2.03
C ASP A 10 -14.13 -0.26 1.52
N SER A 11 -14.63 -1.31 2.17
CA SER A 11 -14.27 -2.70 1.86
C SER A 11 -14.65 -3.16 0.44
N SER A 12 -15.55 -2.44 -0.24
CA SER A 12 -16.02 -2.78 -1.58
C SER A 12 -15.53 -1.83 -2.66
N ARG A 13 -15.26 -0.56 -2.31
CA ARG A 13 -14.95 0.51 -3.26
C ARG A 13 -13.53 1.04 -3.18
N ASP A 14 -12.84 0.84 -2.05
CA ASP A 14 -11.45 1.24 -1.93
C ASP A 14 -10.53 0.15 -2.51
N PRO A 15 -9.81 0.42 -3.62
CA PRO A 15 -8.89 -0.54 -4.19
C PRO A 15 -7.74 -0.90 -3.25
N ASP A 16 -7.45 -0.12 -2.21
CA ASP A 16 -6.35 -0.35 -1.27
C ASP A 16 -6.81 -1.06 0.02
N HIS A 17 -8.12 -1.27 0.21
CA HIS A 17 -8.64 -1.95 1.41
C HIS A 17 -8.14 -3.39 1.54
N PHE A 18 -7.67 -4.03 0.47
CA PHE A 18 -7.02 -5.35 0.58
C PHE A 18 -5.88 -5.36 1.59
N SER A 19 -5.25 -4.21 1.86
CA SER A 19 -4.14 -4.09 2.80
C SER A 19 -4.56 -4.09 4.27
N ASP A 20 -5.86 -4.03 4.61
CA ASP A 20 -6.38 -3.95 5.97
C ASP A 20 -5.96 -5.08 6.93
N GLY A 21 -6.31 -4.93 8.21
CA GLY A 21 -6.05 -5.93 9.25
C GLY A 21 -4.74 -5.73 10.01
N SER A 22 -4.33 -6.77 10.73
CA SER A 22 -3.12 -6.80 11.55
C SER A 22 -1.84 -6.83 10.71
N LYS A 23 -0.70 -6.52 11.32
CA LYS A 23 0.63 -6.66 10.66
C LYS A 23 0.88 -8.04 10.09
N HIS A 24 0.48 -9.08 10.83
CA HIS A 24 0.70 -10.45 10.37
C HIS A 24 -0.13 -10.74 9.12
N GLU A 25 -1.41 -10.33 9.11
CA GLU A 25 -2.26 -10.46 7.93
C GLU A 25 -1.72 -9.67 6.75
N LEU A 26 -1.23 -8.45 6.99
CA LEU A 26 -0.56 -7.65 5.97
C LEU A 26 0.62 -8.40 5.35
N LEU A 27 1.51 -8.96 6.18
CA LEU A 27 2.68 -9.72 5.69
C LEU A 27 2.26 -10.93 4.86
N VAL A 28 1.22 -11.66 5.29
CA VAL A 28 0.66 -12.80 4.55
C VAL A 28 0.10 -12.36 3.20
N LYS A 29 -0.66 -11.24 3.16
CA LYS A 29 -1.20 -10.65 1.93
C LYS A 29 -0.08 -10.17 1.00
N MET A 30 0.94 -9.50 1.53
CA MET A 30 2.11 -9.05 0.76
C MET A 30 2.89 -10.21 0.15
N GLN A 31 3.08 -11.29 0.90
CA GLN A 31 3.68 -12.52 0.38
C GLN A 31 2.81 -13.12 -0.72
N GLY A 32 1.50 -13.21 -0.52
CA GLY A 32 0.55 -13.69 -1.53
C GLY A 32 0.61 -12.87 -2.83
N ILE A 33 0.64 -11.54 -2.75
CA ILE A 33 0.76 -10.68 -3.94
C ILE A 33 2.12 -10.87 -4.62
N THR A 34 3.18 -11.04 -3.83
CA THR A 34 4.51 -11.34 -4.38
C THR A 34 4.51 -12.67 -5.15
N MET A 35 3.87 -13.71 -4.59
CA MET A 35 3.68 -14.99 -5.29
C MET A 35 2.87 -14.82 -6.57
N VAL A 36 1.74 -14.12 -6.52
CA VAL A 36 0.93 -13.84 -7.72
C VAL A 36 1.75 -13.11 -8.78
N ASN A 37 2.52 -12.09 -8.40
CA ASN A 37 3.35 -11.34 -9.33
C ASN A 37 4.53 -12.15 -9.89
N MET A 38 5.02 -13.17 -9.18
CA MET A 38 6.10 -14.05 -9.66
C MET A 38 5.55 -15.19 -10.53
N PHE A 39 4.39 -15.73 -10.21
CA PHE A 39 3.85 -16.95 -10.81
C PHE A 39 2.47 -16.74 -11.44
N LEU A 40 2.19 -15.52 -11.92
CA LEU A 40 0.89 -15.12 -12.45
C LEU A 40 0.27 -16.14 -13.41
N PRO A 41 0.97 -16.70 -14.42
CA PRO A 41 0.37 -17.65 -15.34
C PRO A 41 -0.09 -18.93 -14.65
N PHE A 42 0.62 -19.41 -13.63
CA PHE A 42 0.23 -20.62 -12.89
C PHE A 42 -1.10 -20.41 -12.18
N PHE A 43 -1.25 -19.30 -11.46
CA PHE A 43 -2.51 -19.00 -10.76
C PHE A 43 -3.64 -18.61 -11.71
N ALA A 44 -3.34 -17.92 -12.80
CA ALA A 44 -4.33 -17.51 -13.79
C ALA A 44 -4.87 -18.71 -14.58
N LEU A 45 -3.99 -19.63 -15.02
CA LEU A 45 -4.34 -20.71 -15.94
C LEU A 45 -4.60 -22.06 -15.25
N VAL A 46 -4.07 -22.27 -14.03
CA VAL A 46 -4.19 -23.54 -13.30
C VAL A 46 -4.81 -23.28 -11.91
N PRO A 47 -6.14 -23.26 -11.78
CA PRO A 47 -6.83 -22.90 -10.53
C PRO A 47 -6.40 -23.71 -9.29
N LYS A 48 -5.99 -24.97 -9.47
CA LYS A 48 -5.49 -25.82 -8.38
C LYS A 48 -4.26 -25.24 -7.67
N THR A 49 -3.44 -24.45 -8.36
CA THR A 49 -2.25 -23.83 -7.76
C THR A 49 -2.62 -22.76 -6.72
N ARG A 50 -3.83 -22.20 -6.76
CA ARG A 50 -4.29 -21.12 -5.85
C ARG A 50 -4.41 -21.58 -4.38
N ILE A 51 -4.32 -22.87 -4.09
CA ILE A 51 -4.33 -23.42 -2.72
C ILE A 51 -3.22 -22.85 -1.83
N VAL A 52 -2.11 -22.40 -2.42
CA VAL A 52 -0.98 -21.81 -1.68
C VAL A 52 -1.16 -20.31 -1.41
N LEU A 53 -2.23 -19.69 -1.91
CA LEU A 53 -2.53 -18.27 -1.71
C LEU A 53 -3.42 -18.07 -0.48
N PRO A 54 -3.32 -16.91 0.20
CA PRO A 54 -4.25 -16.56 1.27
C PRO A 54 -5.69 -16.54 0.77
N LYS A 55 -6.64 -17.06 1.55
CA LYS A 55 -8.06 -17.11 1.17
C LYS A 55 -8.64 -15.73 0.82
N SER A 56 -8.22 -14.70 1.55
CA SER A 56 -8.60 -13.30 1.31
C SER A 56 -8.19 -12.77 -0.07
N MET A 57 -7.23 -13.42 -0.73
CA MET A 57 -6.76 -13.03 -2.05
C MET A 57 -7.45 -13.78 -3.20
N LEU A 58 -8.25 -14.81 -2.94
CA LEU A 58 -8.82 -15.62 -4.02
C LEU A 58 -9.78 -14.81 -4.92
N GLY A 59 -10.41 -13.77 -4.38
CA GLY A 59 -11.28 -12.86 -5.12
C GLY A 59 -10.56 -12.05 -6.21
N ILE A 60 -9.23 -11.92 -6.19
CA ILE A 60 -8.50 -11.22 -7.28
C ILE A 60 -8.63 -11.94 -8.64
N PHE A 61 -9.02 -13.21 -8.63
CA PHE A 61 -9.23 -14.01 -9.84
C PHE A 61 -10.68 -14.02 -10.31
N ASP A 62 -11.59 -13.35 -9.61
CA ASP A 62 -12.99 -13.26 -10.01
C ASP A 62 -13.12 -12.35 -11.24
N ILE A 63 -13.57 -12.94 -12.34
CA ILE A 63 -13.66 -12.32 -13.68
C ILE A 63 -14.63 -11.13 -13.70
N ALA A 64 -15.50 -11.00 -12.70
CA ALA A 64 -16.58 -10.01 -12.65
C ALA A 64 -16.09 -8.54 -12.63
N GLY A 65 -14.84 -8.27 -12.23
CA GLY A 65 -14.31 -6.90 -12.09
C GLY A 65 -13.26 -6.47 -13.11
N GLY A 66 -12.71 -7.39 -13.93
CA GLY A 66 -11.54 -7.12 -14.78
C GLY A 66 -11.82 -7.26 -16.27
N SER A 67 -11.26 -6.37 -17.10
CA SER A 67 -11.38 -6.50 -18.56
C SER A 67 -10.36 -7.49 -19.12
N LYS A 68 -10.74 -8.22 -20.19
CA LYS A 68 -9.80 -9.09 -20.95
C LYS A 68 -8.54 -8.33 -21.38
N LYS A 69 -8.68 -7.04 -21.71
CA LYS A 69 -7.58 -6.16 -22.12
C LYS A 69 -6.58 -5.96 -20.98
N GLU A 70 -7.06 -5.72 -19.76
CA GLU A 70 -6.20 -5.57 -18.58
C GLU A 70 -5.49 -6.88 -18.24
N GLY A 71 -6.21 -8.01 -18.23
CA GLY A 71 -5.60 -9.32 -17.99
C GLY A 71 -4.49 -9.64 -19.00
N LEU A 72 -4.73 -9.36 -20.28
CA LEU A 72 -3.71 -9.54 -21.32
C LEU A 72 -2.52 -8.60 -21.14
N ALA A 73 -2.75 -7.35 -20.73
CA ALA A 73 -1.68 -6.41 -20.42
C ALA A 73 -0.81 -6.89 -19.24
N GLN A 74 -1.43 -7.43 -18.19
CA GLN A 74 -0.72 -7.99 -17.03
C GLN A 74 0.13 -9.21 -17.42
N VAL A 75 -0.42 -10.14 -18.20
CA VAL A 75 0.34 -11.32 -18.68
C VAL A 75 1.50 -10.91 -19.58
N ARG A 76 1.29 -9.94 -20.50
CA ARG A 76 2.37 -9.41 -21.35
C ARG A 76 3.47 -8.73 -20.55
N PHE A 77 3.09 -7.88 -19.59
CA PHE A 77 4.04 -7.23 -18.71
C PHE A 77 4.84 -8.24 -17.89
N TRP A 78 4.16 -9.24 -17.33
CA TRP A 78 4.79 -10.35 -16.61
C TRP A 78 5.79 -11.09 -17.50
N LEU A 79 5.39 -11.46 -18.72
CA LEU A 79 6.23 -12.20 -19.66
C LEU A 79 7.49 -11.41 -20.02
N ILE A 80 7.33 -10.15 -20.44
CA ILE A 80 8.46 -9.30 -20.82
C ILE A 80 9.43 -9.14 -19.64
N THR A 81 8.90 -8.85 -18.44
CA THR A 81 9.71 -8.67 -17.23
C THR A 81 10.53 -9.92 -16.92
N HIS A 82 9.92 -11.11 -16.96
CA HIS A 82 10.61 -12.35 -16.61
C HIS A 82 11.55 -12.83 -17.71
N VAL A 83 11.22 -12.62 -18.99
CA VAL A 83 12.13 -12.90 -20.12
C VAL A 83 13.36 -12.01 -20.04
N VAL A 84 13.20 -10.71 -19.75
CA VAL A 84 14.34 -9.79 -19.58
C VAL A 84 15.18 -10.18 -18.36
N LEU A 85 14.56 -10.54 -17.24
CA LEU A 85 15.28 -10.98 -16.05
C LEU A 85 16.07 -12.26 -16.31
N ILE A 86 15.44 -13.30 -16.86
CA ILE A 86 16.07 -14.58 -17.19
C ILE A 86 17.15 -14.39 -18.26
N GLY A 87 16.86 -13.62 -19.31
CA GLY A 87 17.83 -13.27 -20.33
C GLY A 87 19.06 -12.59 -19.74
N SER A 88 18.87 -11.65 -18.81
CA SER A 88 19.98 -11.00 -18.10
C SER A 88 20.88 -12.01 -17.37
N MET A 89 20.31 -13.08 -16.80
CA MET A 89 21.10 -14.16 -16.19
C MET A 89 21.98 -14.87 -17.23
N PHE A 90 21.43 -15.18 -18.40
CA PHE A 90 22.16 -15.85 -19.48
C PHE A 90 23.26 -14.98 -20.09
N PHE A 91 23.07 -13.67 -20.16
CA PHE A 91 24.06 -12.72 -20.71
C PHE A 91 25.08 -12.22 -19.67
N GLY A 92 25.13 -12.80 -18.47
CA GLY A 92 26.08 -12.39 -17.42
C GLY A 92 25.77 -11.05 -16.75
N LEU A 93 24.56 -10.51 -16.97
CA LEU A 93 24.04 -9.27 -16.36
C LEU A 93 23.08 -9.54 -15.19
N GLY A 94 23.00 -10.80 -14.75
CA GLY A 94 22.02 -11.25 -13.76
C GLY A 94 22.11 -10.49 -12.44
N TRP A 95 23.33 -10.26 -11.94
CA TRP A 95 23.52 -9.55 -10.68
C TRP A 95 23.09 -8.09 -10.77
N GLN A 96 23.40 -7.42 -11.88
CA GLN A 96 23.01 -6.05 -12.17
C GLN A 96 21.47 -5.94 -12.24
N ALA A 97 20.83 -6.88 -12.94
CA ALA A 97 19.38 -6.95 -13.04
C ALA A 97 18.72 -7.19 -11.67
N LEU A 98 19.29 -8.05 -10.83
CA LEU A 98 18.79 -8.28 -9.47
C LEU A 98 18.98 -7.05 -8.57
N ALA A 99 20.20 -6.50 -8.52
CA ALA A 99 20.57 -5.46 -7.57
C ALA A 99 20.01 -4.08 -7.93
N LEU A 100 19.88 -3.75 -9.22
CA LEU A 100 19.47 -2.41 -9.67
C LEU A 100 18.01 -2.34 -10.10
N TRP A 101 17.35 -3.47 -10.32
CA TRP A 101 15.97 -3.50 -10.81
C TRP A 101 15.06 -4.43 -10.00
N TYR A 102 15.29 -5.74 -10.05
CA TYR A 102 14.30 -6.70 -9.57
C TYR A 102 14.11 -6.64 -8.05
N ILE A 103 15.19 -6.73 -7.27
CA ILE A 103 15.11 -6.66 -5.80
C ILE A 103 14.63 -5.28 -5.34
N PRO A 104 15.19 -4.14 -5.83
CA PRO A 104 14.67 -2.81 -5.49
C PRO A 104 13.17 -2.65 -5.78
N ALA A 105 12.67 -3.17 -6.90
CA ALA A 105 11.24 -3.10 -7.22
C ALA A 105 10.37 -3.86 -6.20
N ARG A 106 10.83 -5.02 -5.69
CA ARG A 106 10.12 -5.78 -4.63
C ARG A 106 10.15 -5.05 -3.29
N LEU A 107 11.29 -4.48 -2.93
CA LEU A 107 11.43 -3.68 -1.72
C LEU A 107 10.57 -2.42 -1.78
N GLN A 108 10.56 -1.73 -2.92
CA GLN A 108 9.70 -0.57 -3.15
C GLN A 108 8.22 -0.94 -3.05
N PHE A 109 7.80 -2.05 -3.65
CA PHE A 109 6.42 -2.54 -3.53
C PHE A 109 6.03 -2.80 -2.07
N ALA A 110 6.90 -3.46 -1.31
CA ALA A 110 6.67 -3.73 0.10
C ALA A 110 6.57 -2.43 0.92
N TYR A 111 7.46 -1.48 0.64
CA TYR A 111 7.45 -0.17 1.26
C TYR A 111 6.16 0.60 0.94
N LEU A 112 5.69 0.60 -0.31
CA LEU A 112 4.46 1.30 -0.70
C LEU A 112 3.23 0.72 -0.01
N ILE A 113 3.06 -0.61 0.01
CA ILE A 113 1.94 -1.24 0.72
C ILE A 113 1.96 -0.86 2.19
N PHE A 114 3.12 -0.96 2.83
CA PHE A 114 3.21 -0.66 4.26
C PHE A 114 2.99 0.82 4.55
N VAL A 115 3.66 1.73 3.84
CA VAL A 115 3.71 3.17 4.16
C VAL A 115 2.49 3.94 3.65
N PHE A 116 1.93 3.55 2.51
CA PHE A 116 0.81 4.27 1.89
C PHE A 116 -0.52 3.61 2.25
N ALA A 117 -0.65 2.30 2.01
CA ALA A 117 -1.94 1.63 2.09
C ALA A 117 -2.29 1.19 3.52
N TRP A 118 -1.33 0.60 4.25
CA TRP A 118 -1.63 0.02 5.55
C TRP A 118 -1.37 0.96 6.73
N TYR A 119 -0.15 1.48 6.89
CA TYR A 119 0.25 2.21 8.10
C TYR A 119 -0.65 3.41 8.42
N PRO A 120 -0.99 4.30 7.47
CA PRO A 120 -1.79 5.47 7.79
C PRO A 120 -3.28 5.18 7.97
N HIS A 121 -3.73 4.02 7.50
CA HIS A 121 -5.13 3.60 7.50
C HIS A 121 -5.44 2.65 8.65
N HIS A 122 -4.47 1.89 9.14
CA HIS A 122 -4.64 0.87 10.18
C HIS A 122 -5.35 1.42 11.45
N PRO A 123 -6.44 0.76 11.93
CA PRO A 123 -6.95 -0.55 11.52
C PRO A 123 -7.99 -0.56 10.37
N ALA A 124 -8.13 0.55 9.66
CA ALA A 124 -9.04 0.74 8.51
C ALA A 124 -10.54 0.56 8.81
N GLY A 125 -10.94 0.72 10.08
CA GLY A 125 -12.34 0.56 10.50
C GLY A 125 -13.24 1.80 10.35
N GLU A 126 -12.71 2.91 9.82
CA GLU A 126 -13.39 4.21 9.78
C GLU A 126 -13.36 4.77 8.37
N THR A 127 -14.48 5.33 7.89
CA THR A 127 -14.60 5.91 6.54
C THR A 127 -14.91 7.41 6.57
N THR A 128 -15.14 7.97 7.76
CA THR A 128 -15.54 9.38 7.91
C THR A 128 -14.37 10.32 7.66
N ARG A 129 -14.65 11.53 7.16
CA ARG A 129 -13.65 12.52 6.70
C ARG A 129 -12.50 12.80 7.68
N TYR A 130 -12.73 12.74 8.98
CA TYR A 130 -11.68 13.02 9.97
C TYR A 130 -11.03 11.76 10.56
N ARG A 131 -11.63 10.57 10.40
CA ARG A 131 -11.19 9.34 11.10
C ARG A 131 -10.68 8.25 10.17
N HIS A 132 -10.88 8.37 8.85
CA HIS A 132 -10.44 7.35 7.89
C HIS A 132 -8.92 7.20 7.78
N THR A 133 -8.16 8.20 8.17
CA THR A 133 -6.70 8.12 8.29
C THR A 133 -6.24 8.85 9.54
N ARG A 134 -4.94 8.76 9.83
CA ARG A 134 -4.36 9.31 11.06
C ARG A 134 -3.14 10.19 10.83
N VAL A 135 -2.77 10.93 11.86
CA VAL A 135 -1.43 11.50 12.05
C VAL A 135 -0.72 10.61 13.06
N ALA A 136 0.26 9.82 12.62
CA ALA A 136 1.01 8.92 13.48
C ALA A 136 2.51 9.14 13.27
N VAL A 137 3.15 9.74 14.28
CA VAL A 137 4.54 10.17 14.19
C VAL A 137 5.39 9.31 15.13
N PHE A 138 6.44 8.69 14.58
CA PHE A 138 7.46 7.98 15.35
C PHE A 138 8.83 8.60 15.11
N ARG A 139 9.85 8.20 15.89
CA ARG A 139 11.20 8.76 15.75
C ARG A 139 11.74 8.46 14.35
N GLY A 140 12.01 9.51 13.57
CA GLY A 140 12.55 9.38 12.20
C GLY A 140 11.50 9.22 11.10
N SER A 141 10.20 9.21 11.42
CA SER A 141 9.12 9.02 10.43
C SER A 141 9.17 10.03 9.28
N GLY A 142 9.45 11.30 9.56
CA GLY A 142 9.55 12.33 8.52
C GLY A 142 10.61 12.04 7.44
N LEU A 143 11.68 11.33 7.79
CA LEU A 143 12.71 10.90 6.84
C LEU A 143 12.31 9.59 6.16
N ILE A 144 11.94 8.57 6.95
CA ILE A 144 11.73 7.20 6.48
C ILE A 144 10.47 7.11 5.62
N ILE A 145 9.38 7.75 6.05
CA ILE A 145 8.07 7.66 5.40
C ILE A 145 7.62 8.98 4.77
N ARG A 146 8.52 9.95 4.62
CA ARG A 146 8.38 11.12 3.73
C ARG A 146 7.01 11.84 3.82
N GLY A 147 6.51 12.11 5.02
CA GLY A 147 5.27 12.84 5.25
C GLY A 147 4.00 11.98 5.37
N HIS A 148 4.10 10.66 5.19
CA HIS A 148 3.00 9.72 5.47
C HIS A 148 2.71 9.56 6.97
N ASP A 149 3.52 10.14 7.84
CA ASP A 149 3.21 10.32 9.27
C ASP A 149 2.12 11.35 9.53
N HIS A 150 1.76 12.18 8.54
CA HIS A 150 0.69 13.17 8.59
C HIS A 150 -0.38 12.90 7.52
N HIS A 151 -0.67 11.62 7.25
CA HIS A 151 -1.51 11.23 6.11
C HIS A 151 -2.95 11.75 6.18
N ALA A 152 -3.52 11.92 7.38
CA ALA A 152 -4.81 12.61 7.52
C ALA A 152 -4.80 14.01 6.89
N MET A 153 -3.70 14.75 7.01
CA MET A 153 -3.55 16.06 6.39
C MET A 153 -3.40 15.97 4.88
N HIS A 154 -2.76 14.90 4.37
CA HIS A 154 -2.69 14.64 2.94
C HIS A 154 -4.08 14.41 2.33
N HIS A 155 -4.94 13.62 2.98
CA HIS A 155 -6.30 13.37 2.53
C HIS A 155 -7.18 14.63 2.58
N MET A 156 -7.06 15.42 3.65
CA MET A 156 -7.88 16.64 3.82
C MET A 156 -7.39 17.82 2.97
N PHE A 157 -6.07 17.95 2.80
CA PHE A 157 -5.41 19.07 2.12
C PHE A 157 -4.41 18.56 1.06
N PRO A 158 -4.88 17.84 0.02
CA PRO A 158 -4.01 17.13 -0.93
C PRO A 158 -3.14 18.04 -1.80
N ARG A 159 -3.40 19.35 -1.79
CA ARG A 159 -2.58 20.36 -2.46
C ARG A 159 -1.36 20.78 -1.65
N VAL A 160 -1.32 20.46 -0.35
CA VAL A 160 -0.19 20.76 0.51
C VAL A 160 0.87 19.69 0.29
N PRO A 161 2.10 20.07 -0.12
CA PRO A 161 3.13 19.09 -0.40
C PRO A 161 3.56 18.37 0.89
N HIS A 162 4.01 17.13 0.76
CA HIS A 162 4.30 16.23 1.89
C HIS A 162 5.25 16.83 2.93
N TYR A 163 6.25 17.60 2.48
CA TYR A 163 7.22 18.26 3.37
C TYR A 163 6.66 19.46 4.16
N ARG A 164 5.46 19.95 3.82
CA ARG A 164 4.75 21.01 4.58
C ARG A 164 3.63 20.47 5.46
N LEU A 165 3.28 19.18 5.38
CA LEU A 165 2.18 18.61 6.17
C LEU A 165 2.42 18.70 7.68
N ARG A 166 3.67 18.56 8.13
CA ARG A 166 4.02 18.75 9.54
C ARG A 166 3.81 20.20 10.01
N ALA A 167 4.22 21.17 9.20
CA ALA A 167 4.01 22.58 9.52
C ALA A 167 2.51 22.89 9.61
N LEU A 168 1.75 22.46 8.59
CA LEU A 168 0.29 22.57 8.59
C LEU A 168 -0.33 21.93 9.83
N TRP A 169 0.08 20.71 10.18
CA TRP A 169 -0.44 20.03 11.37
C TRP A 169 -0.18 20.82 12.64
N ASN A 170 1.02 21.38 12.82
CA ASN A 170 1.34 22.19 14.00
C ASN A 170 0.41 23.41 14.15
N ASP A 171 -0.04 23.99 13.04
CA ASP A 171 -0.94 25.15 13.05
C ASP A 171 -2.39 24.78 13.41
N VAL A 172 -2.84 23.57 13.05
CA VAL A 172 -4.26 23.17 13.16
C VAL A 172 -4.53 21.96 14.06
N ALA A 173 -3.50 21.42 14.73
CA ALA A 173 -3.58 20.14 15.46
C ALA A 173 -4.72 20.12 16.47
N GLN A 174 -4.86 21.18 17.27
CA GLN A 174 -5.89 21.27 18.31
C GLN A 174 -7.31 21.18 17.69
N ASP A 175 -7.58 21.96 16.66
CA ASP A 175 -8.87 21.96 15.97
C ASP A 175 -9.17 20.63 15.27
N MET A 176 -8.16 20.01 14.67
CA MET A 176 -8.32 18.75 13.95
C MET A 176 -8.57 17.59 14.92
N VAL A 177 -7.83 17.53 16.04
CA VAL A 177 -8.08 16.54 17.09
C VAL A 177 -9.46 16.74 17.71
N ALA A 178 -9.89 17.99 17.95
CA ALA A 178 -11.25 18.29 18.41
C ALA A 178 -12.34 17.83 17.42
N LYS A 179 -12.07 17.86 16.12
CA LYS A 179 -12.94 17.31 15.06
C LYS A 179 -12.87 15.78 14.94
N GLY A 180 -12.02 15.13 15.71
CA GLY A 180 -11.87 13.68 15.75
C GLY A 180 -10.72 13.12 14.94
N VAL A 181 -9.82 13.95 14.40
CA VAL A 181 -8.61 13.43 13.73
C VAL A 181 -7.75 12.69 14.73
N ARG A 182 -7.44 11.44 14.40
CA ARG A 182 -6.61 10.58 15.23
C ARG A 182 -5.16 11.02 15.17
N ALA A 183 -4.61 11.40 16.32
CA ALA A 183 -3.23 11.85 16.48
C ALA A 183 -2.47 10.95 17.46
N GLU A 184 -1.32 10.43 17.03
CA GLU A 184 -0.61 9.36 17.72
C GLU A 184 0.90 9.60 17.83
N GLY A 185 1.47 8.99 18.87
CA GLY A 185 2.91 8.93 19.09
C GLY A 185 3.48 10.31 19.43
N ARG A 186 4.41 10.78 18.60
CA ARG A 186 5.13 12.05 18.78
C ARG A 186 4.48 13.22 18.05
N ALA A 187 3.25 13.06 17.55
CA ALA A 187 2.55 14.15 16.87
C ALA A 187 2.12 15.23 17.86
N THR A 188 2.08 16.48 17.40
CA THR A 188 1.47 17.58 18.17
C THR A 188 0.02 17.25 18.51
N ALA A 189 -0.39 17.44 19.76
CA ALA A 189 -1.72 17.09 20.27
C ALA A 189 -2.09 15.58 20.21
N ALA A 190 -1.09 14.69 20.09
CA ALA A 190 -1.33 13.25 20.19
C ALA A 190 -1.87 12.87 21.58
N THR A 191 -2.89 12.00 21.60
CA THR A 191 -3.52 11.52 22.84
C THR A 191 -3.25 10.05 23.13
N GLN A 192 -2.63 9.33 22.18
CA GLN A 192 -2.41 7.89 22.24
C GLN A 192 -1.06 7.51 21.62
N PRO A 193 -0.46 6.35 21.98
CA PRO A 193 0.71 5.82 21.29
C PRO A 193 0.40 5.43 19.85
N VAL A 194 1.45 5.21 19.03
CA VAL A 194 1.28 4.65 17.69
C VAL A 194 0.74 3.23 17.80
N VAL A 195 -0.42 2.99 17.20
CA VAL A 195 -0.99 1.65 17.03
C VAL A 195 -0.47 1.05 15.73
N TRP A 196 -0.19 -0.23 15.81
CA TRP A 196 0.58 -1.03 14.90
C TRP A 196 -0.16 -2.32 14.65
#